data_AF-A0A1I7ZZN8-F1
#
_entry.id   AF-A0A1I7ZZN8-F1
#
_cell.length_a   1.000
_cell.length_b   1.000
_cell.length_c   1.000
_cell.angle_alpha   90.00
_cell.angle_beta   90.00
_cell.angle_gamma   90.00
#
_symmetry.space_group_name_H-M   'P 1'
#
loop_
_entity.id
_entity.type
_entity.pdbx_description
1 polymer ?
#
loop_
_entity_poly.entity_id
_entity_poly.type
_entity_poly.pdbx_seq_one_letter_code
_entity_poly.pdbx_strand_id
1 'polypeptide(L)'
;MTSPMFHSSPVYCPQQLGLQQMFSFGQYPQHQFPHVQRNPLTPSAQNTPRRQPRRNEERIKKPLNSFMLYMKCNRKKMLDENAEYRKMQSAELNKVMGENWQKLTPEERNVYEEMAKKEQENHKAKSPNWTARDNYAVHKRRQRRDRVEGG
;
A
#
# COMPACT_ATOMS: atom_id res chain seq x y z
N MET A 1 -41.95 8.38 -21.34
CA MET A 1 -41.18 7.12 -21.27
C MET A 1 -39.90 7.33 -22.06
N THR A 2 -38.79 7.65 -21.40
CA THR A 2 -37.47 7.72 -22.05
C THR A 2 -36.43 7.20 -21.05
N SER A 3 -35.91 6.02 -21.34
CA SER A 3 -34.88 5.31 -20.58
C SER A 3 -33.56 6.08 -20.55
N PRO A 4 -32.76 6.02 -19.46
CA PRO A 4 -31.36 6.41 -19.54
C PRO A 4 -30.50 5.23 -19.98
N MET A 5 -29.83 5.39 -21.12
CA MET A 5 -28.77 4.51 -21.62
C MET A 5 -27.53 4.65 -20.73
N PHE A 6 -27.28 3.67 -19.85
CA PHE A 6 -26.00 3.54 -19.16
C PHE A 6 -24.92 3.13 -20.17
N HIS A 7 -24.13 4.10 -20.62
CA HIS A 7 -22.89 3.82 -21.33
C HIS A 7 -21.83 3.42 -20.31
N SER A 8 -21.36 2.18 -20.45
CA SER A 8 -20.24 1.60 -19.71
C SER A 8 -18.97 2.39 -20.04
N SER A 9 -18.48 3.20 -19.10
CA SER A 9 -17.16 3.81 -19.19
C SER A 9 -16.11 2.82 -18.65
N PRO A 10 -15.01 2.57 -19.38
CA PRO A 10 -13.92 1.74 -18.90
C PRO A 10 -13.29 2.40 -17.68
N VAL A 11 -13.04 1.59 -16.65
CA VAL A 11 -12.41 2.00 -15.38
C VAL A 11 -10.96 2.38 -15.64
N TYR A 12 -10.76 3.63 -16.06
CA TYR A 12 -9.48 4.31 -15.99
C TYR A 12 -9.34 4.91 -14.59
N CYS A 13 -8.22 4.65 -13.92
CA CYS A 13 -7.87 5.31 -12.66
C CYS A 13 -7.13 6.61 -13.03
N PRO A 14 -7.75 7.80 -12.94
CA PRO A 14 -7.03 9.04 -13.23
C PRO A 14 -5.92 9.26 -12.20
N GLN A 15 -4.71 9.48 -12.71
CA GLN A 15 -3.55 9.94 -11.97
C GLN A 15 -3.78 11.42 -11.62
N GLN A 16 -4.09 11.73 -10.36
CA GLN A 16 -4.29 13.12 -9.93
C GLN A 16 -2.92 13.79 -9.71
N LEU A 17 -2.43 14.44 -10.76
CA LEU A 17 -1.44 15.51 -10.67
C LEU A 17 -2.22 16.83 -10.53
N GLY A 18 -2.04 17.51 -9.41
CA GLY A 18 -2.69 18.81 -9.14
C GLY A 18 -2.45 19.26 -7.71
N LEU A 19 -1.27 19.85 -7.50
CA LEU A 19 -0.85 20.50 -6.26
C LEU A 19 -1.66 21.78 -5.99
N GLN A 20 -1.85 22.02 -4.69
CA GLN A 20 -2.14 23.27 -4.00
C GLN A 20 -3.49 23.94 -4.31
N GLN A 21 -4.28 24.18 -3.25
CA GLN A 21 -4.69 25.51 -2.81
C GLN A 21 -5.16 25.46 -1.33
N MET A 22 -4.36 26.12 -0.49
CA MET A 22 -4.72 26.91 0.72
C MET A 22 -5.81 26.38 1.67
N PHE A 23 -5.43 25.52 2.64
CA PHE A 23 -6.12 25.51 3.93
C PHE A 23 -5.47 26.53 4.85
N SER A 24 -6.20 27.63 5.07
CA SER A 24 -5.88 28.65 6.06
C SER A 24 -5.77 28.01 7.44
N PHE A 25 -4.71 28.31 8.18
CA PHE A 25 -4.45 27.80 9.53
C PHE A 25 -5.51 28.34 10.50
N GLY A 26 -6.60 27.58 10.66
CA GLY A 26 -7.57 27.76 11.73
C GLY A 26 -7.03 27.22 13.05
N GLN A 27 -6.94 28.09 14.03
CA GLN A 27 -6.49 27.87 15.40
C GLN A 27 -7.38 26.81 16.11
N TYR A 28 -6.88 25.59 16.28
CA TYR A 28 -7.60 24.54 17.02
C TYR A 28 -7.52 24.81 18.54
N PRO A 29 -8.65 24.81 19.26
CA PRO A 29 -8.67 25.09 20.70
C PRO A 29 -8.11 23.91 21.51
N GLN A 30 -7.15 24.21 22.39
CA GLN A 30 -6.58 23.30 23.39
C GLN A 30 -7.66 22.87 24.40
N HIS A 31 -8.32 21.73 24.16
CA HIS A 31 -9.14 21.08 25.16
C HIS A 31 -8.26 20.14 26.00
N GLN A 32 -8.13 20.44 27.29
CA GLN A 32 -7.45 19.62 28.27
C GLN A 32 -8.22 18.31 28.46
N PHE A 33 -7.64 17.19 28.03
CA PHE A 33 -8.14 15.86 28.36
C PHE A 33 -7.80 15.53 29.82
N PRO A 34 -8.73 15.02 30.64
CA PRO A 34 -8.44 14.67 32.03
C PRO A 34 -7.42 13.54 32.09
N HIS A 35 -6.44 13.66 32.99
CA HIS A 35 -5.40 12.66 33.18
C HIS A 35 -6.00 11.41 33.85
N VAL A 36 -6.09 10.31 33.11
CA VAL A 36 -6.41 9.01 33.70
C VAL A 36 -5.12 8.45 34.30
N GLN A 37 -5.01 8.45 35.63
CA GLN A 37 -3.96 7.73 36.35
C GLN A 37 -4.07 6.23 36.06
N ARG A 38 -3.15 5.69 35.26
CA ARG A 38 -3.05 4.25 35.01
C ARG A 38 -2.17 3.62 36.09
N ASN A 39 -2.76 2.75 36.92
CA ASN A 39 -2.02 1.84 37.79
C ASN A 39 -1.10 0.91 36.96
N PRO A 40 0.18 0.71 37.33
CA PRO A 40 1.11 -0.09 36.54
C PRO A 40 1.22 -1.52 37.11
N LEU A 41 0.38 -2.46 36.67
CA LEU A 41 0.60 -3.91 36.92
C LEU A 41 0.20 -4.80 35.73
N THR A 42 0.54 -4.40 34.50
CA THR A 42 0.54 -5.33 33.36
C THR A 42 1.90 -5.32 32.67
N PRO A 43 2.59 -6.47 32.52
CA PRO A 43 3.73 -6.57 31.62
C PRO A 43 3.19 -6.53 30.19
N SER A 44 2.97 -5.30 29.71
CA SER A 44 2.56 -5.01 28.34
C SER A 44 3.66 -5.48 27.39
N ALA A 45 3.25 -6.18 26.32
CA ALA A 45 4.07 -6.55 25.18
C ALA A 45 4.54 -5.31 24.37
N GLN A 46 5.28 -4.42 25.02
CA GLN A 46 5.81 -3.17 24.49
C GLN A 46 7.33 -3.25 24.39
N ASN A 47 7.83 -4.16 23.55
CA ASN A 47 9.21 -4.03 23.08
C ASN A 47 9.42 -4.61 21.68
N THR A 48 8.47 -4.32 20.77
CA THR A 48 8.85 -4.23 19.36
C THR A 48 9.25 -2.78 19.11
N PRO A 49 10.55 -2.46 18.90
CA PRO A 49 10.93 -1.12 18.52
C PRO A 49 10.20 -0.79 17.22
N ARG A 50 9.25 0.14 17.30
CA ARG A 50 8.63 0.77 16.13
C ARG A 50 9.79 1.31 15.30
N ARG A 51 10.11 0.63 14.19
CA ARG A 51 11.21 1.04 13.30
C ARG A 51 10.94 2.47 12.89
N GLN A 52 11.65 3.40 13.49
CA GLN A 52 11.80 4.75 13.00
C GLN A 52 12.17 4.63 11.51
N PRO A 53 11.47 5.31 10.58
CA PRO A 53 11.87 5.34 9.19
C PRO A 53 13.22 6.07 9.12
N ARG A 54 14.31 5.31 9.28
CA ARG A 54 15.69 5.79 9.09
C ARG A 54 15.76 6.27 7.64
N ARG A 55 16.28 7.50 7.46
CA ARG A 55 16.39 8.26 6.21
C ARG A 55 16.31 7.37 4.97
N ASN A 56 15.29 7.67 4.19
CA ASN A 56 14.92 7.10 2.91
C ASN A 56 16.09 7.24 1.91
N GLU A 57 17.11 6.39 2.04
CA GLU A 57 18.02 6.09 0.93
C GLU A 57 17.10 5.63 -0.19
N GLU A 58 17.06 6.37 -1.30
CA GLU A 58 16.03 6.32 -2.33
C GLU A 58 15.90 4.91 -2.91
N ARG A 59 15.07 4.10 -2.25
CA ARG A 59 14.93 2.68 -2.55
C ARG A 59 13.99 2.53 -3.71
N ILE A 60 14.57 2.22 -4.87
CA ILE A 60 13.81 1.81 -6.03
C ILE A 60 13.08 0.49 -5.69
N LYS A 61 11.76 0.54 -5.61
CA LYS A 61 10.88 -0.60 -5.31
C LYS A 61 10.86 -1.57 -6.48
N LYS A 62 10.59 -2.86 -6.21
CA LYS A 62 10.42 -3.87 -7.26
C LYS A 62 9.30 -3.47 -8.23
N PRO A 63 9.43 -3.80 -9.53
CA PRO A 63 8.29 -3.71 -10.44
C PRO A 63 7.14 -4.57 -9.92
N LEU A 64 5.91 -4.09 -10.12
CA LEU A 64 4.70 -4.78 -9.70
C LEU A 64 4.47 -6.00 -10.59
N ASN A 65 4.18 -7.16 -10.00
CA ASN A 65 3.71 -8.33 -10.75
C ASN A 65 2.20 -8.23 -11.03
N SER A 66 1.67 -9.20 -11.78
CA SER A 66 0.27 -9.23 -12.20
C SER A 66 -0.72 -9.18 -11.03
N PHE A 67 -0.51 -10.00 -10.00
CA PHE A 67 -1.37 -9.99 -8.81
C PHE A 67 -1.30 -8.68 -8.02
N MET A 68 -0.11 -8.07 -7.90
CA MET A 68 0.04 -6.79 -7.20
C MET A 68 -0.64 -5.64 -7.96
N LEU A 69 -0.65 -5.69 -9.30
CA LEU A 69 -1.42 -4.75 -10.13
C LEU A 69 -2.93 -4.93 -9.91
N TYR A 70 -3.40 -6.17 -9.90
CA TYR A 70 -4.79 -6.49 -9.58
C TYR A 70 -5.19 -5.94 -8.20
N MET A 71 -4.42 -6.21 -7.15
CA MET A 71 -4.71 -5.66 -5.82
C MET A 71 -4.74 -4.13 -5.82
N LYS A 72 -3.84 -3.46 -6.54
CA LYS A 72 -3.80 -1.99 -6.59
C LYS A 72 -5.10 -1.41 -7.14
N CYS A 73 -5.66 -2.01 -8.18
CA CYS A 73 -6.89 -1.56 -8.81
C CYS A 73 -8.15 -1.98 -8.02
N ASN A 74 -8.18 -3.22 -7.52
CA ASN A 74 -9.40 -3.80 -6.95
C ASN A 74 -9.56 -3.49 -5.46
N ARG A 75 -8.47 -3.24 -4.72
CA ARG A 75 -8.57 -2.93 -3.29
C ARG A 75 -9.44 -1.71 -3.02
N LYS A 76 -9.24 -0.62 -3.79
CA LYS A 76 -10.06 0.58 -3.63
C LYS A 76 -11.52 0.31 -3.96
N LYS A 77 -11.78 -0.43 -5.05
CA LYS A 77 -13.14 -0.83 -5.44
C LYS A 77 -13.85 -1.59 -4.33
N MET A 78 -13.22 -2.62 -3.76
CA MET A 78 -13.80 -3.36 -2.64
C MET A 78 -14.09 -2.45 -1.43
N LEU A 79 -13.16 -1.56 -1.08
CA LEU A 79 -13.38 -0.62 0.03
C LEU A 79 -14.51 0.39 -0.23
N ASP A 80 -14.78 0.73 -1.49
CA ASP A 80 -15.82 1.68 -1.88
C ASP A 80 -17.19 1.00 -2.05
N GLU A 81 -17.22 -0.25 -2.52
CA GLU A 81 -18.42 -1.04 -2.74
C GLU A 81 -19.07 -1.52 -1.43
N ASN A 82 -18.27 -1.86 -0.42
CA ASN A 82 -18.81 -2.38 0.84
C ASN A 82 -18.08 -1.79 2.06
N ALA A 83 -18.85 -1.11 2.91
CA ALA A 83 -18.36 -0.50 4.15
C ALA A 83 -17.78 -1.53 5.14
N GLU A 84 -18.21 -2.80 5.08
CA GLU A 84 -17.68 -3.85 5.92
C GLU A 84 -16.21 -4.17 5.59
N TYR A 85 -15.81 -4.03 4.31
CA TYR A 85 -14.39 -4.17 3.94
C TYR A 85 -13.51 -3.04 4.49
N ARG A 86 -14.06 -1.86 4.82
CA ARG A 86 -13.30 -0.77 5.47
C ARG A 86 -13.01 -1.06 6.94
N LYS A 87 -13.88 -1.81 7.61
CA LYS A 87 -13.71 -2.23 9.01
C LYS A 87 -12.84 -3.49 9.12
N MET A 88 -12.75 -4.26 8.04
CA MET A 88 -11.99 -5.50 7.98
C MET A 88 -10.47 -5.25 8.06
N GLN A 89 -9.76 -6.15 8.74
CA GLN A 89 -8.30 -6.08 8.80
C GLN A 89 -7.70 -6.27 7.41
N SER A 90 -6.65 -5.50 7.11
CA SER A 90 -5.92 -5.58 5.83
C SER A 90 -5.48 -7.00 5.45
N ALA A 91 -5.08 -7.81 6.42
CA ALA A 91 -4.68 -9.20 6.20
C ALA A 91 -5.84 -10.05 5.67
N GLU A 92 -7.03 -9.84 6.18
CA GLU A 92 -8.24 -10.57 5.76
C GLU A 92 -8.70 -10.10 4.37
N LEU A 93 -8.70 -8.79 4.13
CA LEU A 93 -8.98 -8.25 2.79
C LEU A 93 -8.00 -8.80 1.73
N ASN A 94 -6.73 -9.00 2.09
CA ASN A 94 -5.74 -9.61 1.19
C ASN A 94 -6.06 -11.08 0.89
N LYS A 95 -6.62 -11.84 1.83
CA LYS A 95 -7.05 -13.23 1.57
C LYS A 95 -8.19 -13.24 0.56
N VAL A 96 -9.21 -12.41 0.77
CA VAL A 96 -10.36 -12.31 -0.15
C VAL A 96 -9.90 -11.91 -1.56
N MET A 97 -8.98 -10.94 -1.67
CA MET A 97 -8.40 -10.58 -2.97
C MET A 97 -7.60 -11.73 -3.61
N GLY A 98 -6.90 -12.53 -2.82
CA GLY A 98 -6.19 -13.72 -3.28
C GLY A 98 -7.12 -14.80 -3.83
N GLU A 99 -8.24 -15.05 -3.15
CA GLU A 99 -9.28 -15.98 -3.65
C GLU A 99 -9.93 -15.46 -4.93
N ASN A 100 -10.28 -14.17 -4.98
CA ASN A 100 -10.86 -13.58 -6.19
C ASN A 100 -9.89 -13.64 -7.37
N TRP A 101 -8.59 -13.44 -7.13
CA TRP A 101 -7.56 -13.59 -8.15
C TRP A 101 -7.50 -15.00 -8.75
N GLN A 102 -7.68 -16.03 -7.91
CA GLN A 102 -7.72 -17.42 -8.38
C GLN A 102 -8.95 -17.70 -9.25
N LYS A 103 -10.07 -17.04 -8.95
CA LYS A 103 -11.35 -17.17 -9.66
C LYS A 103 -11.42 -16.39 -10.99
N LEU A 104 -10.49 -15.47 -11.25
CA LEU A 104 -10.45 -14.74 -12.51
C LEU A 104 -10.28 -15.68 -13.70
N THR A 105 -10.91 -15.32 -14.81
CA THR A 105 -10.74 -16.02 -16.08
C THR A 105 -9.31 -15.86 -16.60
N PRO A 106 -8.81 -16.81 -17.43
CA PRO A 106 -7.49 -16.70 -18.05
C PRO A 106 -7.30 -15.41 -18.83
N GLU A 107 -8.35 -14.93 -19.51
CA GLU A 107 -8.34 -13.70 -20.30
C GLU A 107 -8.12 -12.47 -19.42
N GLU A 108 -8.89 -12.37 -18.33
CA GLU A 108 -8.72 -11.28 -17.35
C GLU A 108 -7.34 -11.33 -16.70
N ARG A 109 -6.86 -12.53 -16.34
CA ARG A 109 -5.53 -12.71 -15.76
C ARG A 109 -4.43 -12.28 -16.74
N ASN A 110 -4.57 -12.62 -18.02
CA ASN A 110 -3.60 -12.25 -19.04
C ASN A 110 -3.46 -10.73 -19.20
N VAL A 111 -4.56 -9.97 -19.08
CA VAL A 111 -4.50 -8.49 -19.08
C VAL A 111 -3.55 -7.97 -18.01
N TYR A 112 -3.60 -8.53 -16.79
CA TYR A 112 -2.68 -8.14 -15.71
C TYR A 112 -1.25 -8.64 -15.91
N GLU A 113 -1.06 -9.79 -16.55
CA GLU A 113 0.25 -10.32 -16.89
C GLU A 113 0.96 -9.47 -17.96
N GLU A 114 0.25 -9.05 -19.01
CA GLU A 114 0.78 -8.14 -20.02
C GLU A 114 1.16 -6.78 -19.42
N MET A 115 0.32 -6.24 -18.52
CA MET A 115 0.66 -5.01 -17.80
C MET A 115 1.89 -5.19 -16.89
N ALA A 116 2.02 -6.33 -16.22
CA ALA A 116 3.18 -6.63 -15.38
C ALA A 116 4.47 -6.73 -16.19
N LYS A 117 4.41 -7.32 -17.40
CA LYS A 117 5.55 -7.36 -18.33
C LYS A 117 5.98 -5.95 -18.73
N LYS A 118 5.02 -5.09 -19.13
CA LYS A 118 5.28 -3.68 -19.45
C LYS A 118 5.90 -2.92 -18.27
N GLU A 119 5.39 -3.14 -17.05
CA GLU A 119 5.92 -2.49 -15.85
C GLU A 119 7.35 -2.97 -15.54
N GLN A 120 7.64 -4.26 -15.75
CA GLN A 120 8.99 -4.81 -15.60
C GLN A 120 9.96 -4.21 -16.63
N GLU A 121 9.57 -4.11 -17.89
CA GLU A 121 10.38 -3.49 -18.95
C GLU A 121 10.64 -2.01 -18.69
N ASN A 122 9.59 -1.26 -18.32
CA ASN A 122 9.67 0.15 -17.95
C ASN A 122 10.64 0.36 -16.78
N HIS A 123 10.55 -0.51 -15.76
CA HIS A 123 11.45 -0.47 -14.62
C HIS A 123 12.89 -0.79 -15.03
N LYS A 124 13.11 -1.82 -15.86
CA LYS A 124 14.43 -2.19 -16.37
C LYS A 124 15.06 -1.03 -17.16
N ALA A 125 14.28 -0.35 -18.00
CA ALA A 125 14.72 0.81 -18.76
C ALA A 125 15.10 2.00 -17.87
N LYS A 126 14.28 2.30 -16.84
CA LYS A 126 14.52 3.41 -15.90
C LYS A 126 15.64 3.13 -14.90
N SER A 127 15.86 1.85 -14.58
CA SER A 127 16.80 1.42 -13.54
C SER A 127 17.71 0.30 -14.07
N PRO A 128 18.62 0.59 -15.02
CA PRO A 128 19.41 -0.43 -15.72
C PRO A 128 20.37 -1.22 -14.82
N ASN A 129 20.77 -0.65 -13.66
CA ASN A 129 21.66 -1.29 -12.69
C ASN A 129 20.92 -1.85 -11.47
N TRP A 130 19.59 -1.91 -11.50
CA TRP A 130 18.82 -2.39 -10.36
C TRP A 130 18.77 -3.92 -10.32
N THR A 131 19.10 -4.48 -9.16
CA THR A 131 18.86 -5.89 -8.87
C THR A 131 18.08 -6.03 -7.55
N ALA A 132 17.16 -6.98 -7.50
CA ALA A 132 16.42 -7.27 -6.27
C ALA A 132 17.36 -7.72 -5.13
N ARG A 133 18.48 -8.37 -5.46
CA ARG A 133 19.47 -8.81 -4.49
C ARG A 133 20.14 -7.62 -3.81
N ASP A 134 20.68 -6.69 -4.58
CA ASP A 134 21.44 -5.57 -4.01
C ASP A 134 20.52 -4.60 -3.26
N ASN A 135 19.30 -4.40 -3.77
CA ASN A 135 18.32 -3.51 -3.15
C ASN A 135 17.78 -4.05 -1.80
N TYR A 136 17.56 -5.36 -1.67
CA TYR A 136 16.95 -5.95 -0.46
C TYR A 136 17.94 -6.67 0.48
N ALA A 137 18.99 -7.30 -0.03
CA ALA A 137 19.95 -8.06 0.79
C ALA A 137 20.89 -7.14 1.57
N VAL A 138 21.30 -6.01 1.00
CA VAL A 138 22.11 -4.99 1.68
C VAL A 138 21.35 -4.47 2.91
N HIS A 139 20.04 -4.25 2.78
CA HIS A 139 19.21 -3.78 3.88
C HIS A 139 19.04 -4.82 4.99
N LYS A 140 18.85 -6.11 4.65
CA LYS A 140 18.75 -7.19 5.66
C LYS A 140 20.04 -7.31 6.47
N ARG A 141 21.20 -7.11 5.84
CA ARG A 141 22.52 -7.13 6.52
C ARG A 141 22.70 -5.90 7.42
N ARG A 142 22.41 -4.69 6.92
CA ARG A 142 22.51 -3.44 7.70
C ARG A 142 21.59 -3.44 8.93
N GLN A 143 20.34 -3.85 8.75
CA GLN A 143 19.37 -3.94 9.85
C GLN A 143 19.78 -4.93 10.94
N ARG A 144 20.49 -6.01 10.60
CA ARG A 144 21.05 -6.93 11.60
C ARG A 144 22.20 -6.27 12.36
N ARG A 145 23.07 -5.54 11.67
CA ARG A 145 24.18 -4.78 12.29
C ARG A 145 23.66 -3.72 13.27
N ASP A 146 22.72 -2.89 12.83
CA ASP A 146 22.12 -1.84 13.67
C ASP A 146 21.41 -2.38 14.92
N ARG A 147 20.94 -3.64 14.89
CA ARG A 147 20.33 -4.31 16.05
C ARG A 147 21.38 -4.84 17.04
N VAL A 148 22.57 -5.22 16.55
CA VAL A 148 23.65 -5.79 17.36
C VAL A 148 24.49 -4.70 18.02
N GLU A 149 24.70 -3.55 17.37
CA GLU A 149 25.52 -2.45 17.89
C GLU A 149 24.75 -1.47 18.79
N GLY A 150 23.42 -1.60 18.89
CA GLY A 150 22.55 -0.73 19.69
C GLY A 150 21.94 -1.41 20.92
N GLY A 151 22.52 -2.53 21.37
CA GLY A 151 22.10 -3.29 22.55
C GLY A 151 23.15 -3.26 23.65
#